data_AF-A0A8T7CE54-F1
#
_entry.id   AF-A0A8T7CE54-F1
#
_cell.length_a   1.000
_cell.length_b   1.000
_cell.length_c   1.000
_cell.angle_alpha   90.00
_cell.angle_beta   90.00
_cell.angle_gamma   90.00
#
_symmetry.space_group_name_H-M   'P 1'
#
loop_
_entity.id
_entity.type
_entity.pdbx_description
1 polymer ?
#
loop_
_entity_poly.entity_id
_entity_poly.type
_entity_poly.pdbx_seq_one_letter_code
_entity_poly.pdbx_strand_id
1 'polypeptide(L)' 'MEEKYYTHFLVVDGSQDGYSEFSGIVEVMRYSESEFEDADVRNMLADNLEVEADDLTVLQWSRVH' A
#
# COMPACT_ATOMS: atom_id res chain seq x y z
N MET A 1 -18.24 3.20 -5.33
CA MET A 1 -18.23 3.72 -3.94
C MET A 1 -16.78 3.82 -3.52
N GLU A 2 -16.42 4.81 -2.71
CA GLU A 2 -15.06 4.93 -2.18
C GLU A 2 -14.97 4.20 -0.83
N GLU A 3 -13.90 3.42 -0.64
CA GLU A 3 -13.63 2.72 0.62
C GLU A 3 -12.32 3.20 1.21
N LYS A 4 -12.30 3.37 2.54
CA LYS A 4 -11.13 3.85 3.27
C LYS A 4 -10.37 2.68 3.86
N TYR A 5 -9.06 2.69 3.69
CA TYR A 5 -8.18 1.68 4.27
C TYR A 5 -7.07 2.36 5.05
N TYR A 6 -6.82 1.86 6.25
CA TYR A 6 -5.58 2.13 6.95
C TYR A 6 -4.49 1.25 6.35
N THR A 7 -3.37 1.89 6.01
CA THR A 7 -2.17 1.22 5.51
C THR A 7 -0.97 1.61 6.34
N HIS A 8 -0.06 0.65 6.51
CA HIS A 8 1.26 0.84 7.09
C HIS A 8 2.24 0.00 6.28
N PHE A 9 3.28 0.62 5.75
CA PHE A 9 4.24 -0.04 4.86
C PHE A 9 5.63 0.60 4.95
N LEU A 10 6.62 -0.17 4.49
CA LEU A 10 8.00 0.26 4.33
C LEU A 10 8.34 0.37 2.84
N VAL A 11 9.19 1.33 2.49
CA VAL A 11 9.80 1.47 1.16
C VAL A 11 11.32 1.43 1.31
N VAL A 12 12.00 0.59 0.55
CA VAL A 12 13.48 0.56 0.48
C VAL A 12 13.96 1.91 -0.06
N ASP A 13 14.83 2.58 0.69
CA ASP A 13 15.50 3.78 0.21
C ASP A 13 16.76 3.38 -0.56
N GLY A 14 17.00 3.98 -1.73
CA GLY A 14 18.15 3.67 -2.60
C GLY A 14 19.54 3.87 -1.93
N SER A 15 19.57 4.38 -0.69
CA SER A 15 20.77 4.57 0.12
C SER A 15 21.07 3.34 0.99
N GLN A 16 21.63 2.28 0.37
CA GLN A 16 22.31 1.08 0.92
C GLN A 16 21.82 0.32 2.19
N ASP A 17 21.07 0.90 3.13
CA ASP A 17 20.58 0.23 4.36
C ASP A 17 19.35 0.94 4.99
N GLY A 18 18.70 1.85 4.27
CA GLY A 18 17.57 2.64 4.79
C GLY A 18 16.21 2.11 4.35
N TYR A 19 15.22 2.20 5.24
CA TYR A 19 13.81 2.09 4.89
C TYR A 19 13.10 3.38 5.30
N SER A 20 12.19 3.83 4.45
CA SER A 20 11.21 4.85 4.81
C SER A 20 9.92 4.18 5.26
N GLU A 21 9.41 4.56 6.42
CA GLU A 21 8.19 4.02 7.02
C GLU A 21 7.03 4.98 6.84
N PHE A 22 5.90 4.47 6.33
CA PHE A 22 4.72 5.26 6.02
C PHE A 22 3.47 4.62 6.60
N SER A 23 2.61 5.43 7.21
CA SER A 23 1.30 5.01 7.70
C SER A 23 0.25 6.07 7.41
N GLY A 24 -0.96 5.66 7.06
CA GLY A 24 -2.04 6.60 6.78
C GLY A 24 -3.33 5.95 6.33
N ILE A 25 -4.27 6.80 5.90
CA ILE A 25 -5.52 6.38 5.28
C ILE A 25 -5.42 6.60 3.78
N VAL A 26 -5.76 5.58 3.01
CA VAL A 26 -5.92 5.68 1.55
C VAL A 26 -7.38 5.48 1.18
N GLU A 27 -7.81 6.19 0.14
CA GLU A 27 -9.14 6.07 -0.45
C GLU A 27 -9.03 5.25 -1.73
N VAL A 28 -9.70 4.10 -1.77
CA VAL A 28 -9.67 3.19 -2.90
C VAL A 28 -10.99 3.27 -3.65
N MET A 29 -10.92 3.65 -4.93
CA MET A 29 -12.09 3.67 -5.80
C MET A 29 -12.35 2.27 -6.35
N ARG A 30 -13.37 1.60 -5.81
CA ARG A 30 -13.64 0.19 -6.13
C ARG A 30 -14.63 0.04 -7.28
N TYR A 31 -14.27 -0.80 -8.27
CA TYR A 31 -15.14 -1.22 -9.37
C TYR A 31 -15.68 -2.66 -9.22
N SER A 32 -15.16 -3.49 -8.30
CA SER A 32 -15.64 -4.86 -8.03
C SER A 32 -15.64 -5.23 -6.54
N GLU A 33 -16.50 -6.17 -6.11
CA GLU A 33 -16.75 -6.50 -4.70
C GLU A 33 -15.69 -7.39 -4.02
N SER A 34 -14.62 -7.79 -4.71
CA SER A 34 -13.61 -8.75 -4.24
C SER A 34 -12.58 -8.14 -3.28
N GLU A 35 -12.35 -8.74 -2.11
CA GLU A 35 -11.31 -8.29 -1.17
C GLU A 35 -9.93 -8.22 -1.84
N PHE A 36 -9.12 -7.23 -1.47
CA PHE A 36 -7.76 -7.10 -2.01
C PHE A 36 -6.86 -8.18 -1.43
N GLU A 37 -6.15 -8.92 -2.28
CA GLU A 37 -5.05 -9.76 -1.83
C GLU A 37 -3.82 -8.90 -1.52
N ASP A 38 -2.91 -9.37 -0.68
CA ASP A 38 -1.67 -8.65 -0.33
C ASP A 38 -0.87 -8.17 -1.56
N ALA A 39 -0.86 -8.97 -2.63
CA ALA A 39 -0.19 -8.63 -3.88
C ALA A 39 -0.87 -7.45 -4.59
N ASP A 40 -2.21 -7.38 -4.56
CA ASP A 40 -2.96 -6.27 -5.17
C ASP A 40 -2.68 -4.96 -4.43
N VAL A 41 -2.70 -5.00 -3.10
CA VAL A 41 -2.41 -3.83 -2.26
C VAL A 41 -1.01 -3.31 -2.53
N ARG A 42 -0.02 -4.21 -2.57
CA ARG A 42 1.38 -3.86 -2.83
C ARG A 42 1.56 -3.22 -4.20
N ASN A 43 0.99 -3.81 -5.24
CA ASN A 43 1.07 -3.28 -6.60
C ASN A 43 0.38 -1.91 -6.72
N MET A 44 -0.78 -1.74 -6.07
CA MET A 44 -1.49 -0.47 -6.07
C MET A 44 -0.70 0.64 -5.37
N LEU A 45 -0.08 0.34 -4.22
CA LEU A 45 0.76 1.31 -3.50
C LEU A 45 2.03 1.63 -4.30
N ALA A 46 2.66 0.62 -4.91
CA ALA A 46 3.86 0.80 -5.73
C ALA A 46 3.61 1.69 -6.95
N ASP A 47 2.50 1.46 -7.67
CA ASP A 47 2.08 2.29 -8.80
C ASP A 47 1.80 3.74 -8.37
N ASN A 48 1.11 3.93 -7.23
CA ASN A 48 0.78 5.28 -6.74
C ASN A 48 2.01 6.07 -6.26
N LEU A 49 3.02 5.39 -5.73
CA LEU A 49 4.25 5.98 -5.21
C LEU A 49 5.38 6.04 -6.24
N GLU A 50 5.17 5.49 -7.44
CA GLU A 50 6.16 5.38 -8.51
C GLU A 50 7.44 4.62 -8.06
N VAL A 51 7.25 3.53 -7.30
CA VAL A 51 8.34 2.63 -6.82
C VAL A 51 8.15 1.20 -7.31
N GLU A 52 9.19 0.37 -7.23
CA GLU A 52 9.03 -1.06 -7.54
C GLU A 52 8.28 -1.77 -6.42
N ALA A 53 7.40 -2.71 -6.78
CA ALA A 53 6.65 -3.48 -5.79
C ALA A 53 7.57 -4.33 -4.89
N ASP A 54 8.75 -4.75 -5.37
CA ASP A 54 9.72 -5.50 -4.57
C ASP A 54 10.36 -4.65 -3.46
N ASP A 55 10.43 -3.32 -3.68
CA ASP A 55 10.92 -2.36 -2.70
C ASP A 55 9.88 -2.01 -1.63
N LEU A 56 8.64 -2.52 -1.74
CA LEU A 56 7.53 -2.19 -0.86
C LEU A 56 7.13 -3.39 0.01
N THR A 57 7.14 -3.20 1.33
CA THR A 57 6.65 -4.18 2.30
C THR A 57 5.44 -3.63 3.03
N VAL A 58 4.26 -4.19 2.77
CA VAL A 58 3.03 -3.87 3.51
C VAL A 58 3.07 -4.57 4.86
N LEU A 59 2.98 -3.79 5.94
CA LEU A 59 2.93 -4.29 7.32
C LEU A 59 1.48 -4.43 7.81
N GLN A 60 0.60 -3.52 7.36
CA GLN A 60 -0.82 -3.55 7.71
C GLN A 60 -1.68 -3.02 6.56
N TRP A 61 -2.79 -3.72 6.32
CA TRP A 61 -3.87 -3.28 5.45
C TRP A 61 -5.21 -3.63 6.09
N SER A 62 -6.04 -2.64 6.38
CA SER A 62 -7.33 -2.86 7.05
C SER A 62 -8.35 -1.81 6.68
N ARG A 63 -9.57 -2.24 6.35
CA ARG A 63 -10.69 -1.35 6.04
C ARG A 63 -11.10 -0.54 7.27
N VAL A 64 -11.26 0.77 7.08
CA VAL A 64 -11.79 1.70 8.10
C VAL A 64 -13.28 1.89 7.84
N HIS A 65 -14.09 1.68 8.88
CA HIS A 65 -15.56 1.76 8.85
C HIS A 65 -16.06 3.21 8.92
#